data_AF-A0A6G9YTP9-F1
#
_entry.id   AF-A0A6G9YTP9-F1
#
_cell.length_a   1.000
_cell.length_b   1.000
_cell.length_c   1.000
_cell.angle_alpha   90.00
_cell.angle_beta   90.00
_cell.angle_gamma   90.00
#
_symmetry.space_group_name_H-M   'P 1'
#
loop_
_entity.id
_entity.type
_entity.pdbx_description
1 polymer ?
#
loop_
_entity_poly.entity_id
_entity_poly.type
_entity_poly.pdbx_seq_one_letter_code
_entity_poly.pdbx_strand_id
1 'polypeptide(L)'
;MRADDFDREAQIYSSLLTLENTLDLDGDDDEMLFKRVLGRLGPVGPSSVYGFVPAAALGDPMLPDHIEILDAEVHLRILNQVTPRVLMVADPRR
;
A
#
# COMPACT_ATOMS: atom_id res chain seq x y z
N MET A 1 -9.41 -21.38 17.35
CA MET A 1 -10.04 -20.12 16.89
C MET A 1 -11.24 -20.50 16.05
N ARG A 2 -12.44 -19.99 16.35
CA ARG A 2 -13.60 -20.20 15.47
C ARG A 2 -13.48 -19.22 14.29
N ALA A 3 -14.01 -19.58 13.11
CA ALA A 3 -13.95 -18.71 11.94
C ALA A 3 -14.54 -17.32 12.22
N ASP A 4 -15.67 -17.27 12.94
CA ASP A 4 -16.35 -16.03 13.32
C ASP A 4 -15.49 -15.08 14.18
N ASP A 5 -14.57 -15.61 15.00
CA ASP A 5 -13.68 -14.77 15.82
C ASP A 5 -12.64 -14.07 14.92
N PHE A 6 -12.13 -14.76 13.89
CA PHE A 6 -11.17 -14.21 12.94
C PHE A 6 -11.78 -13.10 12.09
N ASP A 7 -13.02 -13.30 11.62
CA ASP A 7 -13.73 -12.30 10.81
C ASP A 7 -13.97 -11.01 11.61
N ARG A 8 -14.33 -11.15 12.90
CA ARG A 8 -14.52 -10.01 13.79
C ARG A 8 -13.21 -9.28 14.06
N GLU A 9 -12.14 -10.01 14.36
CA GLU A 9 -10.81 -9.42 14.58
C GLU A 9 -10.31 -8.68 13.34
N ALA A 10 -10.48 -9.26 12.14
CA ALA A 10 -10.11 -8.65 10.88
C ALA A 10 -10.90 -7.35 10.61
N GLN A 11 -12.20 -7.34 10.87
CA GLN A 11 -13.04 -6.14 10.74
C GLN A 11 -12.60 -5.03 11.69
N ILE A 12 -12.32 -5.37 12.96
CA ILE A 12 -11.84 -4.41 13.96
C ILE A 12 -10.49 -3.85 13.52
N TYR A 13 -9.56 -4.71 13.14
CA TYR A 13 -8.23 -4.31 12.70
C TYR A 13 -8.27 -3.37 11.49
N SER A 14 -9.05 -3.71 10.47
CA SER A 14 -9.26 -2.87 9.28
C SER A 14 -9.87 -1.50 9.64
N SER A 15 -10.86 -1.48 10.53
CA SER A 15 -11.49 -0.23 10.98
C SER A 15 -10.49 0.67 11.71
N LEU A 16 -9.60 0.11 12.53
CA LEU A 16 -8.59 0.89 13.25
C LEU A 16 -7.55 1.50 12.30
N LEU A 17 -7.03 0.71 11.35
CA LEU A 17 -6.04 1.17 10.37
C LEU A 17 -6.53 2.34 9.51
N THR A 18 -7.83 2.39 9.22
CA THR A 18 -8.42 3.47 8.41
C THR A 18 -8.68 4.75 9.20
N LEU A 19 -8.88 4.66 10.52
CA LEU A 19 -9.11 5.82 11.38
C LEU A 19 -7.85 6.67 11.59
N GLU A 20 -6.70 6.02 11.68
CA GLU A 20 -5.43 6.68 12.00
C GLU A 20 -4.66 7.17 10.76
N ASN A 21 -5.24 7.02 9.56
CA ASN A 21 -4.60 7.32 8.28
C ASN A 21 -3.24 6.62 8.08
N THR A 22 -2.99 5.53 8.82
CA THR A 22 -1.73 4.76 8.83
C THR A 22 -1.48 3.97 7.55
N LEU A 23 -2.42 4.03 6.60
CA LEU A 23 -2.36 3.32 5.33
C LEU A 23 -1.85 4.19 4.18
N ASP A 24 -1.81 5.51 4.37
CA ASP A 24 -1.20 6.40 3.38
C ASP A 24 0.33 6.37 3.52
N LEU A 25 1.01 6.81 2.47
CA LEU A 25 2.46 6.86 2.39
C LEU A 25 2.89 8.30 2.20
N ASP A 26 3.93 8.70 2.91
CA ASP A 26 4.64 9.93 2.60
C ASP A 26 5.46 9.73 1.32
N GLY A 27 5.44 10.74 0.45
CA GLY A 27 6.34 10.80 -0.69
C GLY A 27 7.74 11.24 -0.27
N ASP A 28 8.67 11.24 -1.21
CA ASP A 28 10.02 11.78 -0.99
C ASP A 28 10.03 13.30 -0.74
N ASP A 29 8.88 13.96 -0.91
CA ASP A 29 8.62 15.36 -0.57
C ASP A 29 8.02 15.56 0.83
N ASP A 30 8.02 14.52 1.67
CA ASP A 30 7.45 14.50 3.04
C ASP A 30 5.94 14.82 3.09
N GLU A 31 5.24 14.68 1.96
CA GLU A 31 3.81 14.95 1.83
C GLU A 31 3.03 13.65 1.55
N MET A 32 1.81 13.55 2.08
CA MET A 32 0.99 12.35 1.92
C MET A 32 0.54 12.13 0.46
N LEU A 33 0.63 10.91 -0.05
CA LEU A 33 0.42 10.61 -1.47
C LEU A 33 -1.05 10.42 -1.86
N PHE A 34 -1.87 9.74 -1.04
CA PHE A 34 -3.17 9.21 -1.47
C PHE A 34 -4.10 10.28 -2.04
N LYS A 35 -4.28 11.41 -1.34
CA LYS A 35 -5.18 12.48 -1.80
C LYS A 35 -4.69 13.14 -3.09
N ARG A 36 -3.38 13.31 -3.24
CA ARG A 36 -2.76 13.90 -4.44
C ARG A 36 -2.95 12.99 -5.64
N VAL A 37 -2.71 11.69 -5.46
CA VAL A 37 -2.89 10.66 -6.47
C VAL A 37 -4.37 10.51 -6.86
N LEU A 38 -5.27 10.44 -5.87
CA LEU A 38 -6.71 10.36 -6.09
C LEU A 38 -7.23 11.56 -6.89
N GLY A 39 -6.76 12.76 -6.56
CA GLY A 39 -7.13 13.98 -7.29
C GLY A 39 -6.65 13.98 -8.75
N ARG A 40 -5.49 13.36 -9.05
CA ARG A 40 -4.90 13.32 -10.38
C ARG A 40 -5.46 12.20 -11.26
N LEU A 41 -5.60 11.00 -10.71
CA LEU A 41 -5.93 9.78 -11.46
C LEU A 41 -7.38 9.32 -11.29
N GLY A 42 -8.08 9.81 -10.27
CA GLY A 42 -9.38 9.27 -9.88
C GLY A 42 -9.27 7.92 -9.17
N PRO A 43 -10.40 7.36 -8.71
CA PRO A 43 -10.41 6.13 -7.90
C PRO A 43 -9.99 4.89 -8.70
N VAL A 44 -9.37 3.93 -8.01
CA VAL A 44 -9.12 2.59 -8.58
C VAL A 44 -10.42 1.77 -8.66
N GLY A 45 -10.47 0.86 -9.64
CA GLY A 45 -11.47 -0.21 -9.71
C GLY A 45 -11.09 -1.45 -8.89
N PRO A 46 -11.97 -2.48 -8.85
CA PRO A 46 -11.82 -3.65 -7.98
C PRO A 46 -10.56 -4.50 -8.22
N SER A 47 -10.03 -4.49 -9.45
CA SER A 47 -8.85 -5.27 -9.86
C SER A 47 -7.66 -4.38 -10.21
N SER A 48 -7.68 -3.12 -9.81
CA SER A 48 -6.60 -2.17 -10.09
C SER A 48 -6.05 -1.56 -8.82
N VAL A 49 -4.80 -1.10 -8.88
CA VAL A 49 -4.08 -0.51 -7.75
C VAL A 49 -3.33 0.73 -8.21
N TYR A 50 -3.10 1.67 -7.30
CA TYR A 50 -2.08 2.70 -7.51
C TYR A 50 -0.70 2.05 -7.34
N GLY A 51 0.14 2.12 -8.37
CA GLY A 51 1.49 1.58 -8.32
C GLY A 51 2.51 2.52 -8.93
N PHE A 52 3.73 2.49 -8.40
CA PHE A 52 4.84 3.28 -8.94
C PHE A 52 5.32 2.69 -10.28
N VAL A 53 5.60 3.58 -11.23
CA VAL A 53 6.20 3.28 -12.53
C VAL A 53 7.42 4.20 -12.73
N PRO A 54 8.64 3.65 -12.73
CA PRO A 54 8.99 2.26 -12.45
C PRO A 54 8.70 1.87 -11.00
N ALA A 55 8.71 0.57 -10.70
CA ALA A 55 8.44 0.07 -9.35
C ALA A 55 9.41 0.71 -8.34
N ALA A 56 8.90 1.16 -7.19
CA ALA A 56 9.68 1.85 -6.16
C ALA A 56 10.95 1.08 -5.71
N ALA A 57 10.92 -0.25 -5.78
CA ALA A 57 12.08 -1.11 -5.50
C ALA A 57 13.30 -0.86 -6.42
N LEU A 58 13.11 -0.14 -7.54
CA LEU A 58 14.15 0.19 -8.51
C LEU A 58 14.80 1.57 -8.26
N GLY A 59 14.35 2.31 -7.24
CA GLY A 59 15.02 3.51 -6.73
C GLY A 59 14.62 4.84 -7.38
N ASP A 60 13.51 4.89 -8.12
CA ASP A 60 12.95 6.16 -8.60
C ASP A 60 12.22 6.92 -7.48
N PRO A 61 12.09 8.26 -7.59
CA PRO A 61 11.44 9.07 -6.58
C PRO A 61 10.00 8.64 -6.30
N MET A 62 9.63 8.55 -5.02
CA MET A 62 8.27 8.27 -4.59
C MET A 62 7.44 9.55 -4.63
N LEU A 63 7.03 9.98 -5.83
CA LEU A 63 6.23 11.19 -6.05
C LEU A 63 4.90 10.89 -6.78
N PRO A 64 3.87 11.75 -6.66
CA PRO A 64 2.54 11.48 -7.23
C PRO A 64 2.50 11.30 -8.74
N ASP A 65 3.43 11.90 -9.48
CA ASP A 65 3.55 11.83 -10.93
C ASP A 65 4.18 10.52 -11.42
N HIS A 66 4.87 9.80 -10.55
CA HIS A 66 5.40 8.45 -10.80
C HIS A 66 4.41 7.32 -10.48
N ILE A 67 3.15 7.66 -10.15
CA ILE A 67 2.11 6.67 -9.83
C ILE A 67 1.16 6.52 -11.02
N GLU A 68 0.73 5.30 -11.31
CA GLU A 68 -0.30 5.01 -12.31
C GLU A 68 -1.36 4.07 -11.73
N ILE A 69 -2.54 4.00 -12.39
CA ILE A 69 -3.52 2.94 -12.12
C ILE A 69 -3.11 1.73 -12.93
N LEU A 70 -2.74 0.65 -12.24
CA LEU A 70 -2.22 -0.58 -12.83
C LEU A 70 -3.13 -1.76 -12.54
N ASP A 71 -3.05 -2.80 -13.37
CA ASP A 71 -3.63 -4.10 -13.03
C ASP A 71 -2.96 -4.66 -11.76
N ALA A 72 -3.78 -4.99 -10.76
CA ALA A 72 -3.29 -5.37 -9.44
C ALA A 72 -2.56 -6.72 -9.47
N GLU A 73 -3.05 -7.70 -10.23
CA GLU A 73 -2.42 -9.02 -10.31
C GLU A 73 -1.05 -8.92 -10.96
N VAL A 74 -0.97 -8.26 -12.11
CA VAL A 74 0.29 -8.07 -12.85
C VAL A 74 1.29 -7.30 -12.00
N HIS A 75 0.89 -6.18 -11.40
CA HIS A 75 1.80 -5.35 -10.61
C HIS A 75 2.34 -6.09 -9.39
N LEU A 76 1.47 -6.77 -8.62
CA LEU A 76 1.88 -7.53 -7.43
C LEU A 76 2.77 -8.73 -7.80
N ARG A 77 2.57 -9.36 -8.96
CA ARG A 77 3.47 -10.42 -9.46
C ARG A 77 4.85 -9.89 -9.78
N ILE A 78 4.97 -8.72 -10.40
CA ILE A 78 6.25 -8.07 -10.67
C ILE A 78 6.96 -7.76 -9.35
N LEU A 79 6.29 -7.10 -8.41
CA LEU A 79 6.86 -6.77 -7.09
C LEU A 79 7.34 -8.02 -6.34
N ASN A 80 6.60 -9.12 -6.43
CA ASN A 80 7.00 -10.38 -5.81
C ASN A 80 8.28 -10.99 -6.41
N GLN A 81 8.61 -10.66 -7.66
CA GLN A 81 9.82 -11.16 -8.34
C GLN A 81 11.03 -10.26 -8.12
N VAL A 82 10.81 -8.95 -7.94
CA VAL A 82 11.89 -7.96 -7.88
C VAL A 82 12.24 -7.51 -6.46
N THR A 83 11.38 -7.77 -5.47
CA THR A 83 11.57 -7.29 -4.10
C THR A 83 11.65 -8.46 -3.10
N PRO A 84 12.71 -8.55 -2.27
CA PRO A 84 12.77 -9.56 -1.21
C PRO A 84 11.73 -9.28 -0.12
N ARG A 85 11.09 -10.33 0.40
CA ARG A 85 10.16 -10.23 1.53
C ARG A 85 10.90 -10.45 2.84
N VAL A 86 10.81 -9.49 3.76
CA VAL A 86 11.43 -9.56 5.09
C VAL A 86 10.34 -9.59 6.15
N LEU A 87 10.43 -10.54 7.08
CA LEU A 87 9.57 -10.55 8.26
C LEU A 87 10.15 -9.57 9.28
N MET A 88 9.43 -8.47 9.51
CA MET A 88 9.75 -7.59 10.63
C MET A 88 9.24 -8.25 11.91
N VAL A 89 10.15 -8.70 12.76
CA VAL A 89 9.83 -9.11 14.12
C VAL A 89 9.92 -7.86 14.97
N ALA A 90 8.82 -7.49 15.64
CA ALA A 90 8.83 -6.38 16.59
C ALA A 90 9.93 -6.63 17.63
N ASP A 91 10.85 -5.67 17.80
CA ASP A 91 11.89 -5.78 18.82
C ASP A 91 11.19 -5.81 20.20
N PRO A 92 11.30 -6.90 20.98
CA PRO A 92 10.63 -7.02 22.27
C PRO A 92 11.15 -6.04 23.34
N ARG A 93 12.10 -5.16 23.00
CA ARG A 93 12.71 -4.17 23.91
C ARG A 93 12.29 -2.72 23.65
N ARG A 94 11.28 -2.46 22.81
CA ARG A 94 10.65 -1.15 22.65
C ARG A 94 9.22 -1.13 23.15
#